data_AF-A0A0K2TXB2-F1
#
_entry.id   AF-A0A0K2TXB2-F1
#
_cell.length_a   1.000
_cell.length_b   1.000
_cell.length_c   1.000
_cell.angle_alpha   90.00
_cell.angle_beta   90.00
_cell.angle_gamma   90.00
#
_symmetry.space_group_name_H-M   'P 1'
#
loop_
_entity.id
_entity.type
_entity.pdbx_description
1 polymer ?
#
loop_
_entity_poly.entity_id
_entity_poly.type
_entity_poly.pdbx_seq_one_letter_code
_entity_poly.pdbx_strand_id
1 'polypeptide(L)'
;PKKNQLWIAKFPAITICPNNVMYNTSRLKEHGFESAKDYNDARNGRLISWTSNTTLSPWDLFNYITMSSEEIIDSIILDVSHIRDGEGDSIVLNGSDSSLNAKGHRKFGRCWTFYPEENFRTRGINSVKMNFKADVKLYIHRNHQFLDLSGRMGYKVNLGEGHETQINYQDMKMLEKENNEEGNFYCKRILYDECMYGAVTQIMLQEAGCVAPWVMDSTQKICDDFPNINKTFWIAWNRITNQEKDCPNPCDFFLINIGDKNFLRLENPNISYSSYYFASKVTLNEEHYLYSGLVLFAEIGGYTGLLLGLSFLNLSEIIAKLFQRKIDQYNREYQEFVFIQESQQKSRIA
;
A
#
# COMPACT_ATOMS: atom_id res chain seq x y z
N PRO A 1 7.47 16.53 -20.28
CA PRO A 1 7.52 15.06 -20.46
C PRO A 1 7.94 14.36 -19.15
N LYS A 2 6.97 13.97 -18.31
CA LYS A 2 7.24 13.03 -17.22
C LYS A 2 7.73 11.74 -17.89
N LYS A 3 8.96 11.30 -17.56
CA LYS A 3 9.50 10.01 -18.02
C LYS A 3 8.40 8.98 -17.85
N ASN A 4 8.18 8.13 -18.87
CA ASN A 4 7.28 6.99 -18.83
C ASN A 4 7.58 6.17 -17.57
N GLN A 5 6.92 6.51 -16.48
CA GLN A 5 6.98 5.77 -15.24
C GLN A 5 6.11 4.56 -15.54
N LEU A 6 6.75 3.49 -16.02
CA LEU A 6 6.07 2.22 -16.17
C LEU A 6 5.43 1.94 -14.81
N TRP A 7 4.12 1.84 -14.80
CA TRP A 7 3.35 1.56 -13.60
C TRP A 7 3.59 0.10 -13.23
N ILE A 8 4.62 -0.13 -12.43
CA ILE A 8 4.98 -1.47 -11.98
C ILE A 8 4.15 -1.78 -10.74
N ALA A 9 3.38 -2.87 -10.81
CA ALA A 9 2.65 -3.41 -9.66
C ALA A 9 3.64 -3.70 -8.51
N LYS A 10 3.22 -3.42 -7.28
CA LYS A 10 4.06 -3.68 -6.10
C LYS A 10 4.01 -5.17 -5.73
N PHE A 11 5.11 -5.72 -5.21
CA PHE A 11 5.17 -7.10 -4.72
C PHE A 11 4.66 -7.18 -3.27
N PRO A 12 3.98 -8.26 -2.84
CA PRO A 12 3.57 -8.45 -1.46
C PRO A 12 4.72 -8.67 -0.49
N ALA A 13 4.58 -8.11 0.72
CA ALA A 13 5.40 -8.47 1.87
C ALA A 13 4.82 -9.71 2.55
N ILE A 14 5.68 -10.51 3.18
CA ILE A 14 5.30 -11.71 3.93
C ILE A 14 5.77 -11.55 5.37
N THR A 15 4.84 -11.40 6.31
CA THR A 15 5.16 -11.37 7.75
C THR A 15 5.03 -12.74 8.37
N ILE A 16 6.12 -13.19 8.99
CA ILE A 16 6.29 -14.49 9.62
C ILE A 16 6.20 -14.29 11.13
N CYS A 17 5.18 -14.86 11.76
CA CYS A 17 4.97 -14.80 13.21
C CYS A 17 4.99 -16.20 13.82
N PRO A 18 5.55 -16.41 15.02
CA PRO A 18 5.33 -17.66 15.77
C PRO A 18 3.83 -17.90 16.03
N ASN A 19 3.33 -19.13 15.86
CA ASN A 19 1.91 -19.44 16.05
C ASN A 19 1.60 -20.03 17.43
N ASN A 20 2.18 -21.19 17.76
CA ASN A 20 1.86 -21.93 18.99
C ASN A 20 2.78 -21.56 20.17
N VAL A 21 4.05 -21.28 19.88
CA VAL A 21 5.07 -20.94 20.89
C VAL A 21 5.48 -19.49 20.68
N MET A 22 4.68 -18.56 21.21
CA MET A 22 4.87 -17.11 21.06
C MET A 22 6.11 -16.61 21.84
N TYR A 23 6.41 -17.30 22.94
CA TYR A 23 7.53 -17.03 23.83
C TYR A 23 8.21 -18.35 24.19
N ASN A 24 9.53 -18.33 24.33
CA ASN A 24 10.29 -19.47 24.79
C ASN A 24 9.97 -19.74 26.27
N THR A 25 9.22 -20.81 26.53
CA THR A 25 8.73 -21.14 27.88
C THR A 25 9.84 -21.44 28.88
N SER A 26 10.98 -21.98 28.43
CA SER A 26 12.15 -22.21 29.29
C SER A 26 12.75 -20.87 29.74
N ARG A 27 12.97 -19.95 28.79
CA ARG A 27 13.47 -18.59 29.08
C ARG A 27 12.51 -17.80 29.97
N LEU A 28 11.20 -17.97 29.78
CA LEU A 28 10.18 -17.35 30.66
C LEU A 28 10.31 -17.84 32.10
N LYS A 29 10.45 -19.16 32.31
CA LYS A 29 10.59 -19.75 33.65
C LYS A 29 11.86 -19.30 34.36
N GLU A 30 12.95 -19.14 33.63
CA GLU A 30 14.21 -18.57 34.15
C GLU A 30 14.02 -17.16 34.73
N HIS A 31 13.02 -16.43 34.23
CA HIS A 31 12.68 -15.06 34.66
C HIS A 31 11.43 -14.98 35.55
N GLY A 32 10.97 -16.12 36.08
CA GLY A 32 9.88 -16.17 37.06
C GLY A 32 8.47 -16.25 36.49
N PHE A 33 8.31 -16.57 35.20
CA PHE A 33 6.99 -16.74 34.56
C PHE A 33 6.68 -18.22 34.33
N GLU A 34 5.58 -18.71 34.89
CA GLU A 34 5.14 -20.11 34.70
C GLU A 34 4.70 -20.40 33.27
N SER A 35 4.07 -19.41 32.61
CA SER A 35 3.58 -19.53 31.25
C SER A 35 3.61 -18.21 30.48
N ALA A 36 3.49 -18.31 29.16
CA ALA A 36 3.29 -17.14 28.27
C ALA A 36 2.07 -16.29 28.64
N LYS A 37 1.05 -16.89 29.28
CA LYS A 37 -0.16 -16.18 29.68
C LYS A 37 0.11 -15.24 30.85
N ASP A 38 1.01 -15.61 31.74
CA ASP A 38 1.37 -14.80 32.91
C ASP A 38 2.24 -13.59 32.51
N TYR A 39 2.88 -13.66 31.33
CA TYR A 39 3.62 -12.55 30.76
C TYR A 39 2.73 -11.57 29.97
N ASN A 40 1.82 -12.07 29.11
CA ASN A 40 1.12 -11.17 28.16
C ASN A 40 -0.34 -11.54 27.83
N ASP A 41 -1.07 -12.12 28.78
CA ASP A 41 -2.50 -12.41 28.60
C ASP A 41 -3.34 -11.93 29.80
N ALA A 42 -3.69 -10.64 29.83
CA ALA A 42 -4.51 -10.03 30.88
C ALA A 42 -6.01 -10.37 30.78
N ARG A 43 -6.42 -11.21 29.81
CA ARG A 43 -7.82 -11.62 29.68
C ARG A 43 -8.27 -12.40 30.93
N ASN A 44 -9.56 -12.33 31.23
CA ASN A 44 -10.17 -12.94 32.42
C ASN A 44 -9.60 -12.41 33.75
N GLY A 45 -9.07 -11.18 33.77
CA GLY A 45 -8.54 -10.56 34.98
C GLY A 45 -7.24 -11.18 35.50
N ARG A 46 -6.51 -11.92 34.66
CA ARG A 46 -5.20 -12.48 35.04
C ARG A 46 -4.22 -11.34 35.33
N LEU A 47 -3.51 -11.45 36.43
CA LEU A 47 -2.37 -10.58 36.74
C LEU A 47 -1.23 -10.92 35.78
N ILE A 48 -0.78 -9.93 35.01
CA ILE A 48 0.37 -10.07 34.11
C ILE A 48 1.51 -9.15 34.57
N SER A 49 2.74 -9.52 34.24
CA SER A 49 3.92 -8.72 34.51
C SER A 49 4.90 -8.76 33.34
N TRP A 50 5.64 -7.66 33.15
CA TRP A 50 6.74 -7.55 32.18
C TRP A 50 8.10 -7.37 32.84
N THR A 51 8.15 -7.42 34.17
CA THR A 51 9.40 -7.29 34.93
C THR A 51 9.93 -8.67 35.29
N SER A 52 11.20 -8.91 34.98
CA SER A 52 11.91 -10.12 35.39
C SER A 52 12.11 -10.16 36.91
N ASN A 53 12.25 -11.36 37.49
CA ASN A 53 12.82 -11.53 38.83
C ASN A 53 14.36 -11.34 38.87
N THR A 54 15.00 -11.17 37.71
CA THR A 54 16.43 -10.86 37.54
C THR A 54 16.66 -9.37 37.24
N THR A 55 17.91 -8.99 36.97
CA THR A 55 18.30 -7.61 36.64
C THR A 55 18.06 -7.20 35.18
N LEU A 56 17.44 -8.05 34.35
CA LEU A 56 17.17 -7.69 32.95
C LEU A 56 16.11 -6.60 32.87
N SER A 57 16.35 -5.60 32.02
CA SER A 57 15.32 -4.60 31.71
C SER A 57 14.12 -5.28 31.04
N PRO A 58 12.89 -4.74 31.17
CA PRO A 58 11.72 -5.31 30.50
C PRO A 58 11.86 -5.45 28.99
N TRP A 59 12.62 -4.56 28.35
CA TRP A 59 12.89 -4.58 26.92
C TRP A 59 13.87 -5.70 26.54
N ASP A 60 14.97 -5.84 27.29
CA ASP A 60 15.93 -6.94 27.10
C ASP A 60 15.28 -8.29 27.38
N LEU A 61 14.43 -8.35 28.42
CA LEU A 61 13.64 -9.52 28.73
C LEU A 61 12.77 -9.90 27.52
N PHE A 62 12.00 -8.95 26.95
CA PHE A 62 11.15 -9.21 25.79
C PHE A 62 11.95 -9.78 24.61
N ASN A 63 13.10 -9.19 24.29
CA ASN A 63 13.96 -9.68 23.22
C ASN A 63 14.56 -11.05 23.50
N TYR A 64 14.87 -11.35 24.76
CA TYR A 64 15.40 -12.64 25.17
C TYR A 64 14.36 -13.77 25.09
N ILE A 65 13.15 -13.53 25.60
CA ILE A 65 12.08 -14.55 25.66
C ILE A 65 11.37 -14.76 24.32
N THR A 66 11.47 -13.81 23.39
CA THR A 66 10.89 -13.95 22.05
C THR A 66 11.85 -14.67 21.11
N MET A 67 11.31 -15.36 20.10
CA MET A 67 12.13 -16.11 19.16
C MET A 67 12.83 -15.18 18.16
N SER A 68 14.11 -15.42 17.92
CA SER A 68 14.87 -14.75 16.86
C SER A 68 14.42 -15.23 15.48
N SER A 69 14.79 -14.53 14.43
CA SER A 69 14.49 -14.95 13.05
C SER A 69 15.21 -16.25 12.70
N GLU A 70 16.43 -16.48 13.18
CA GLU A 70 17.20 -17.71 12.95
C GLU A 70 16.63 -18.94 13.68
N GLU A 71 15.94 -18.71 14.80
CA GLU A 71 15.20 -19.74 15.55
C GLU A 71 13.91 -20.14 14.85
N ILE A 72 13.33 -19.26 14.03
CA ILE A 72 12.06 -19.50 13.34
C ILE A 72 12.30 -19.95 11.90
N ILE A 73 13.17 -19.24 11.18
CA ILE A 73 13.38 -19.32 9.73
C ILE A 73 14.70 -20.05 9.51
N ASP A 74 14.63 -21.20 8.85
CA ASP A 74 15.82 -21.90 8.39
C ASP A 74 16.39 -21.25 7.14
N SER A 75 15.55 -21.10 6.12
CA SER A 75 15.92 -20.52 4.82
C SER A 75 14.72 -19.93 4.09
N ILE A 76 14.98 -18.91 3.29
CA ILE A 76 14.05 -18.33 2.31
C ILE A 76 14.72 -18.43 0.94
N ILE A 77 14.10 -19.13 0.00
CA ILE A 77 14.62 -19.32 -1.35
C ILE A 77 13.72 -18.56 -2.32
N LEU A 78 14.30 -17.61 -3.05
CA LEU A 78 13.61 -16.84 -4.09
C LEU A 78 13.98 -17.40 -5.46
N ASP A 79 13.00 -17.88 -6.21
CA ASP A 79 13.19 -18.19 -7.61
C ASP A 79 12.82 -16.95 -8.44
N VAL A 80 13.82 -16.32 -9.06
CA VAL A 80 13.65 -15.14 -9.90
C VAL A 80 13.87 -15.51 -11.36
N SER A 81 12.99 -15.06 -12.25
CA SER A 81 13.11 -15.28 -13.69
C SER A 81 13.75 -14.08 -14.38
N HIS A 82 14.64 -14.29 -15.35
CA HIS A 82 15.07 -13.22 -16.24
C HIS A 82 14.07 -13.07 -17.39
N ILE A 83 13.46 -11.89 -17.52
CA ILE A 83 12.42 -11.59 -18.52
C ILE A 83 12.91 -11.83 -19.96
N ARG A 84 14.22 -11.68 -20.23
CA ARG A 84 14.77 -11.71 -21.59
C ARG A 84 15.16 -13.10 -22.08
N ASP A 85 15.75 -13.92 -21.22
CA ASP A 85 16.44 -15.15 -21.65
C ASP A 85 15.76 -16.43 -21.14
N GLY A 86 14.75 -16.30 -20.28
CA GLY A 86 14.03 -17.45 -19.69
C GLY A 86 14.84 -18.23 -18.65
N GLU A 87 16.12 -17.89 -18.44
CA GLU A 87 16.92 -18.41 -17.33
C GLU A 87 16.42 -17.87 -15.99
N GLY A 88 16.48 -18.69 -14.95
CA GLY A 88 16.10 -18.31 -13.59
C GLY A 88 17.26 -18.50 -12.62
N ASP A 89 17.36 -17.63 -11.63
CA ASP A 89 18.28 -17.80 -10.51
C ASP A 89 17.50 -18.16 -9.25
N SER A 90 18.09 -19.00 -8.40
CA SER A 90 17.60 -19.26 -7.05
C SER A 90 18.50 -18.54 -6.05
N ILE A 91 17.94 -17.61 -5.30
CA ILE A 91 18.64 -16.84 -4.26
C ILE A 91 18.26 -17.43 -2.91
N VAL A 92 19.25 -17.86 -2.13
CA VAL A 92 19.04 -18.42 -0.79
C VAL A 92 19.39 -17.36 0.25
N LEU A 93 18.40 -16.98 1.03
CA LEU A 93 18.50 -16.07 2.18
C LEU A 93 18.36 -16.87 3.47
N ASN A 94 19.04 -16.43 4.52
CA ASN A 94 18.95 -17.06 5.84
C ASN A 94 18.10 -16.21 6.80
N GLY A 95 17.86 -16.71 8.01
CA GLY A 95 17.09 -15.97 9.04
C GLY A 95 17.73 -14.65 9.48
N SER A 96 19.02 -14.42 9.21
CA SER A 96 19.73 -13.18 9.57
C SER A 96 19.78 -12.14 8.45
N ASP A 97 19.10 -12.39 7.33
CA ASP A 97 19.17 -11.53 6.15
C ASP A 97 18.58 -10.13 6.39
N SER A 98 19.21 -9.09 5.82
CA SER A 98 18.80 -7.69 6.00
C SER A 98 17.42 -7.36 5.40
N SER A 99 16.88 -8.20 4.53
CA SER A 99 15.52 -8.06 4.01
C SER A 99 14.42 -8.40 5.03
N LEU A 100 14.80 -8.98 6.17
CA LEU A 100 13.89 -9.29 7.27
C LEU A 100 13.83 -8.15 8.28
N ASN A 101 12.66 -7.54 8.42
CA ASN A 101 12.42 -6.47 9.38
C ASN A 101 11.64 -6.99 10.59
N ALA A 102 12.20 -6.84 11.78
CA ALA A 102 11.50 -7.20 13.02
C ALA A 102 10.31 -6.26 13.27
N LYS A 103 9.17 -6.84 13.69
CA LYS A 103 7.97 -6.13 14.12
C LYS A 103 7.51 -6.72 15.44
N GLY A 104 7.30 -5.88 16.45
CA GLY A 104 6.71 -6.31 17.71
C GLY A 104 5.19 -6.43 17.58
N HIS A 105 4.62 -7.50 18.12
CA HIS A 105 3.19 -7.77 18.05
C HIS A 105 2.70 -8.38 19.37
N ARG A 106 1.70 -7.75 19.99
CA ARG A 106 1.11 -8.19 21.27
C ARG A 106 0.86 -9.70 21.31
N LYS A 107 0.15 -10.23 20.32
CA LYS A 107 -0.20 -11.66 20.30
C LYS A 107 1.00 -12.57 20.04
N PHE A 108 1.97 -12.18 19.20
CA PHE A 108 2.94 -13.13 18.64
C PHE A 108 4.37 -12.92 19.16
N GLY A 109 4.58 -11.94 20.04
CA GLY A 109 5.93 -11.52 20.42
C GLY A 109 6.58 -10.77 19.27
N ARG A 110 7.67 -11.29 18.72
CA ARG A 110 8.35 -10.73 17.54
C ARG A 110 7.91 -11.48 16.28
N CYS A 111 7.51 -10.72 15.28
CA CYS A 111 7.31 -11.18 13.91
C CYS A 111 8.39 -10.61 12.99
N TRP A 112 8.55 -11.21 11.82
CA TRP A 112 9.57 -10.85 10.85
C TRP A 112 8.93 -10.63 9.49
N THR A 113 8.97 -9.39 9.00
CA THR A 113 8.46 -9.03 7.68
C THR A 113 9.56 -9.19 6.66
N PHE A 114 9.42 -10.18 5.79
CA PHE A 114 10.22 -10.36 4.60
C PHE A 114 9.67 -9.49 3.47
N TYR A 115 10.51 -8.60 2.93
CA TYR A 115 10.21 -7.83 1.73
C TYR A 115 11.43 -7.83 0.80
N PRO A 116 11.38 -8.53 -0.35
CA PRO A 116 12.53 -8.65 -1.22
C PRO A 116 13.05 -7.29 -1.69
N GLU A 117 14.38 -7.19 -1.82
CA GLU A 117 15.05 -6.03 -2.39
C GLU A 117 14.52 -5.68 -3.80
N GLU A 118 14.67 -4.42 -4.19
CA GLU A 118 14.13 -3.92 -5.47
C GLU A 118 14.77 -4.59 -6.70
N ASN A 119 16.05 -4.96 -6.62
CA ASN A 119 16.76 -5.74 -7.64
C ASN A 119 16.08 -7.09 -7.96
N PHE A 120 15.55 -7.79 -6.95
CA PHE A 120 14.87 -9.07 -7.13
C PHE A 120 13.45 -8.87 -7.65
N ARG A 121 12.73 -7.88 -7.09
CA ARG A 121 11.36 -7.55 -7.52
C ARG A 121 11.28 -7.11 -8.97
N THR A 122 12.26 -6.34 -9.45
CA THR A 122 12.30 -5.85 -10.85
C THR A 122 12.61 -6.94 -11.87
N ARG A 123 13.29 -8.02 -11.46
CA ARG A 123 13.54 -9.19 -12.31
C ARG A 123 12.29 -10.05 -12.50
N GLY A 124 11.42 -10.09 -11.50
CA GLY A 124 10.20 -10.90 -11.48
C GLY A 124 10.42 -12.15 -10.63
N ILE A 125 9.78 -12.16 -9.46
CA ILE A 125 9.83 -13.28 -8.53
C ILE A 125 8.76 -14.29 -8.93
N ASN A 126 9.19 -15.48 -9.33
CA ASN A 126 8.28 -16.57 -9.71
C ASN A 126 7.79 -17.32 -8.48
N SER A 127 8.70 -17.64 -7.55
CA SER A 127 8.34 -18.34 -6.33
C SER A 127 9.13 -17.87 -5.11
N VAL A 128 8.50 -17.99 -3.95
CA VAL A 128 9.14 -17.81 -2.63
C VAL A 128 8.92 -19.07 -1.83
N LYS A 129 9.99 -19.79 -1.52
CA LYS A 129 9.98 -21.00 -0.71
C LYS A 129 10.58 -20.68 0.65
N MET A 130 9.97 -21.16 1.72
CA MET A 130 10.42 -20.90 3.08
C MET A 130 10.46 -22.21 3.86
N ASN A 131 11.55 -22.42 4.59
CA ASN A 131 11.70 -23.52 5.55
C ASN A 131 11.70 -22.95 6.97
N PHE A 132 10.96 -23.57 7.88
CA PHE A 132 10.83 -23.12 9.27
C PHE A 132 11.21 -24.20 10.27
N LYS A 133 11.77 -23.76 11.40
CA LYS A 133 12.14 -24.57 12.57
C LYS A 133 11.11 -24.49 13.69
N ALA A 134 10.01 -23.76 13.48
CA ALA A 134 8.94 -23.58 14.44
C ALA A 134 7.57 -23.53 13.75
N ASP A 135 6.50 -23.73 14.53
CA ASP A 135 5.13 -23.48 14.07
C ASP A 135 4.93 -21.98 13.81
N VAL A 136 4.61 -21.61 12.57
CA VAL A 136 4.47 -20.21 12.16
C VAL A 136 3.08 -19.89 11.64
N LYS A 137 2.75 -18.61 11.70
CA LYS A 137 1.63 -18.00 11.02
C LYS A 137 2.17 -16.94 10.05
N LEU A 138 1.92 -17.16 8.77
CA LEU A 138 2.36 -16.33 7.67
C LEU A 138 1.24 -15.36 7.29
N TYR A 139 1.59 -14.10 7.08
CA TYR A 139 0.67 -13.06 6.64
C TYR A 139 1.18 -12.45 5.35
N ILE A 140 0.36 -12.47 4.31
CA ILE A 140 0.68 -11.84 3.02
C ILE A 140 -0.12 -10.55 2.94
N HIS A 141 0.58 -9.43 2.70
CA HIS A 141 -0.01 -8.09 2.74
C HIS A 141 0.83 -7.10 1.92
N ARG A 142 0.35 -5.86 1.77
CA ARG A 142 1.16 -4.79 1.18
C ARG A 142 2.26 -4.36 2.13
N ASN A 143 3.42 -3.96 1.60
CA ASN A 143 4.50 -3.45 2.43
C ASN A 143 4.01 -2.28 3.33
N HIS A 144 4.43 -2.26 4.60
CA HIS A 144 3.95 -1.35 5.67
C HIS A 144 2.44 -1.42 6.00
N GLN A 145 1.78 -2.56 5.75
CA GLN A 145 0.37 -2.80 6.08
C GLN A 145 0.14 -4.15 6.76
N PHE A 146 1.06 -4.58 7.61
CA PHE A 146 0.88 -5.79 8.41
C PHE A 146 -0.29 -5.67 9.39
N LEU A 147 -0.53 -4.48 9.95
CA LEU A 147 -1.58 -4.21 10.94
C LEU A 147 -2.95 -3.93 10.31
N ASP A 148 -3.03 -3.74 8.99
CA ASP A 148 -4.30 -3.61 8.28
C ASP A 148 -4.96 -5.00 8.20
N LEU A 149 -6.03 -5.19 8.97
CA LEU A 149 -6.75 -6.47 9.01
C LEU A 149 -7.53 -6.76 7.73
N SER A 150 -7.85 -5.74 6.93
CA SER A 150 -8.68 -5.87 5.73
C SER A 150 -7.88 -6.30 4.49
N GLY A 151 -6.61 -5.87 4.41
CA GLY A 151 -5.72 -6.13 3.27
C GLY A 151 -4.76 -7.31 3.46
N ARG A 152 -4.91 -8.13 4.52
CA ARG A 152 -3.98 -9.23 4.83
C ARG A 152 -4.64 -10.60 4.88
N MET A 153 -3.91 -11.61 4.40
CA MET A 153 -4.32 -13.01 4.47
C MET A 153 -3.36 -13.82 5.35
N GLY A 154 -3.92 -14.54 6.33
CA GLY A 154 -3.15 -15.28 7.33
C GLY A 154 -3.22 -16.80 7.18
N TYR A 155 -2.08 -17.49 7.24
CA TYR A 155 -1.94 -18.93 7.06
C TYR A 155 -1.14 -19.56 8.19
N LYS A 156 -1.52 -20.74 8.69
CA LYS A 156 -0.74 -21.47 9.71
C LYS A 156 0.05 -22.60 9.05
N VAL A 157 1.34 -22.68 9.36
CA VAL A 157 2.23 -23.76 8.94
C VAL A 157 2.74 -24.42 10.22
N ASN A 158 2.41 -25.69 10.44
CA ASN A 158 2.93 -26.44 11.57
C ASN A 158 4.14 -27.27 11.16
N LEU A 159 4.99 -27.60 12.13
CA LEU A 159 6.11 -28.51 11.98
C LEU A 159 5.68 -29.88 11.43
N GLY A 160 6.49 -30.45 10.51
CA GLY A 160 6.19 -31.69 9.80
C GLY A 160 5.22 -31.55 8.63
N GLU A 161 4.76 -30.33 8.34
CA GLU A 161 3.88 -30.03 7.20
C GLU A 161 4.61 -29.24 6.11
N GLY A 162 4.29 -29.54 4.86
CA GLY A 162 4.65 -28.79 3.68
C GLY A 162 3.39 -28.24 3.01
N HIS A 163 3.42 -26.99 2.58
CA HIS A 163 2.32 -26.35 1.89
C HIS A 163 2.80 -25.75 0.58
N GLU A 164 2.11 -26.04 -0.51
CA GLU A 164 2.35 -25.38 -1.79
C GLU A 164 1.07 -24.71 -2.25
N THR A 165 1.15 -23.43 -2.58
CA THR A 165 -0.02 -22.66 -3.03
C THR A 165 0.36 -21.63 -4.07
N GLN A 166 -0.56 -21.40 -5.00
CA GLN A 166 -0.49 -20.27 -5.91
C GLN A 166 -1.06 -19.01 -5.23
N ILE A 167 -0.42 -17.88 -5.43
CA ILE A 167 -0.88 -16.56 -5.00
C ILE A 167 -1.25 -15.74 -6.22
N ASN A 168 -2.52 -15.34 -6.27
CA ASN A 168 -3.01 -14.33 -7.18
C ASN A 168 -3.34 -13.08 -6.38
N TYR A 169 -2.85 -11.92 -6.81
CA TYR A 169 -3.15 -10.67 -6.11
C TYR A 169 -3.44 -9.54 -7.10
N GLN A 170 -4.20 -8.56 -6.63
CA GLN A 170 -4.48 -7.33 -7.35
C GLN A 170 -3.91 -6.14 -6.57
N ASP A 171 -3.15 -5.29 -7.27
CA ASP A 171 -2.64 -4.01 -6.75
C ASP A 171 -3.74 -2.96 -6.92
N MET A 172 -4.34 -2.55 -5.80
CA MET A 172 -5.38 -1.53 -5.77
C MET A 172 -4.76 -0.19 -5.40
N LYS A 173 -5.02 0.84 -6.22
CA LYS A 173 -4.60 2.22 -5.99
C LYS A 173 -5.78 3.17 -6.14
N MET A 174 -6.32 3.60 -5.02
CA MET A 174 -7.43 4.55 -4.99
C MET A 174 -6.92 5.99 -4.98
N LEU A 175 -7.79 6.92 -5.38
CA LEU A 175 -7.54 8.34 -5.19
C LEU A 175 -7.82 8.71 -3.73
N GLU A 176 -6.96 9.53 -3.16
CA GLU A 176 -7.23 10.16 -1.86
C GLU A 176 -8.44 11.07 -2.01
N LYS A 177 -9.45 10.88 -1.16
CA LYS A 177 -10.67 11.69 -1.13
C LYS A 177 -10.86 12.21 0.28
N GLU A 178 -10.99 13.53 0.41
CA GLU A 178 -11.44 14.16 1.64
C GLU A 178 -12.92 13.82 1.86
N ASN A 179 -13.26 13.48 3.08
CA ASN A 179 -14.61 13.33 3.57
C ASN A 179 -15.11 14.72 3.98
N ASN A 180 -16.14 15.19 3.30
CA ASN A 180 -16.63 16.57 3.37
C ASN A 180 -17.12 17.01 4.76
N GLU A 181 -17.32 16.07 5.69
CA GLU A 181 -17.97 16.37 6.97
C GLU A 181 -16.99 16.76 8.08
N GLU A 182 -15.71 16.38 8.02
CA GLU A 182 -14.79 16.57 9.16
C GLU A 182 -13.31 16.77 8.77
N GLY A 183 -12.98 16.91 7.48
CA GLY A 183 -11.58 16.89 7.02
C GLY A 183 -10.90 15.52 7.19
N ASN A 184 -11.66 14.49 7.54
CA ASN A 184 -11.23 13.11 7.57
C ASN A 184 -11.04 12.60 6.14
N PHE A 185 -10.11 11.68 5.89
CA PHE A 185 -9.93 11.10 4.55
C PHE A 185 -10.63 9.75 4.47
N TYR A 186 -11.26 9.42 3.33
CA TYR A 186 -11.77 8.06 3.08
C TYR A 186 -10.63 7.04 3.09
N CYS A 187 -9.54 7.41 2.43
CA CYS A 187 -8.27 6.71 2.47
C CYS A 187 -7.12 7.71 2.29
N LYS A 188 -5.91 7.34 2.71
CA LYS A 188 -4.70 8.16 2.56
C LYS A 188 -3.51 7.27 2.17
N ARG A 189 -2.56 7.78 1.38
CA ARG A 189 -1.30 7.10 1.08
C ARG A 189 -0.32 7.33 2.22
N ILE A 190 -0.43 6.50 3.24
CA ILE A 190 0.43 6.51 4.42
C ILE A 190 1.08 5.15 4.64
N LEU A 191 2.17 5.16 5.41
CA LEU A 191 2.75 3.94 5.97
C LEU A 191 1.87 3.52 7.16
N TYR A 192 0.87 2.70 6.88
CA TYR A 192 -0.22 2.38 7.81
C TYR A 192 0.29 1.80 9.13
N ASP A 193 1.24 0.86 9.06
CA ASP A 193 1.84 0.27 10.26
C ASP A 193 2.52 1.31 11.15
N GLU A 194 3.26 2.25 10.57
CA GLU A 194 3.94 3.32 11.31
C GLU A 194 2.95 4.29 11.94
N CYS A 195 1.87 4.63 11.23
CA CYS A 195 0.76 5.40 11.78
C CYS A 195 0.15 4.70 13.00
N MET A 196 -0.18 3.41 12.86
CA MET A 196 -0.83 2.64 13.93
C MET A 196 0.08 2.46 15.14
N TYR A 197 1.36 2.11 14.92
CA TYR A 197 2.31 2.02 16.04
C TYR A 197 2.51 3.38 16.71
N GLY A 198 2.61 4.46 15.94
CA GLY A 198 2.73 5.83 16.47
C GLY A 198 1.51 6.23 17.31
N ALA A 199 0.30 6.03 16.79
CA ALA A 199 -0.94 6.35 17.49
C ALA A 199 -1.10 5.55 18.78
N VAL A 200 -0.89 4.23 18.73
CA VAL A 200 -0.98 3.36 19.91
C VAL A 200 0.05 3.75 20.96
N THR A 201 1.29 4.04 20.55
CA THR A 201 2.36 4.47 21.46
C THR A 201 2.01 5.78 22.14
N GLN A 202 1.52 6.77 21.39
CA GLN A 202 1.09 8.06 21.95
C GLN A 202 -0.05 7.89 22.95
N ILE A 203 -1.06 7.09 22.65
CA ILE A 203 -2.20 6.84 23.56
C ILE A 203 -1.71 6.12 24.83
N MET A 204 -0.82 5.14 24.72
CA MET A 204 -0.22 4.48 25.89
C MET A 204 0.54 5.48 26.78
N LEU A 205 1.36 6.35 26.20
CA LEU A 205 2.10 7.36 26.94
C LEU A 205 1.17 8.39 27.61
N GLN A 206 0.11 8.82 26.92
CA GLN A 206 -0.87 9.77 27.47
C GLN A 206 -1.68 9.15 28.61
N GLU A 207 -2.09 7.90 28.47
CA GLU A 207 -3.00 7.26 29.42
C GLU A 207 -2.30 6.56 30.58
N ALA A 208 -1.12 5.99 30.36
CA ALA A 208 -0.38 5.18 31.33
C ALA A 208 1.01 5.75 31.67
N GLY A 209 1.54 6.70 30.90
CA GLY A 209 2.88 7.25 31.12
C GLY A 209 4.02 6.29 30.75
N CYS A 210 3.70 5.16 30.13
CA CYS A 210 4.64 4.09 29.76
C CYS A 210 4.04 3.25 28.61
N VAL A 211 4.85 2.38 28.02
CA VAL A 211 4.46 1.54 26.87
C VAL A 211 4.63 0.05 27.15
N ALA A 212 4.09 -0.78 26.25
CA ALA A 212 4.26 -2.22 26.30
C ALA A 212 5.59 -2.69 25.67
N PRO A 213 6.16 -3.84 26.07
CA PRO A 213 7.47 -4.30 25.61
C PRO A 213 7.57 -4.59 24.11
N TRP A 214 6.44 -4.92 23.45
CA TRP A 214 6.39 -5.15 22.01
C TRP A 214 6.30 -3.85 21.19
N VAL A 215 6.27 -2.68 21.83
CA VAL A 215 6.52 -1.41 21.15
C VAL A 215 8.03 -1.31 20.94
N MET A 216 8.48 -1.46 19.68
CA MET A 216 9.90 -1.60 19.32
C MET A 216 10.70 -0.28 19.41
N ASP A 217 10.30 0.66 20.27
CA ASP A 217 11.00 1.90 20.56
C ASP A 217 11.68 1.78 21.93
N SER A 218 13.00 1.57 21.92
CA SER A 218 13.80 1.39 23.14
C SER A 218 13.96 2.67 23.96
N THR A 219 13.52 3.83 23.46
CA THR A 219 13.63 5.11 24.18
C THR A 219 12.52 5.33 25.21
N GLN A 220 11.42 4.57 25.13
CA GLN A 220 10.24 4.74 25.99
C GLN A 220 10.33 3.89 27.26
N LYS A 221 9.78 4.40 28.37
CA LYS A 221 9.65 3.63 29.62
C LYS A 221 8.64 2.50 29.42
N ILE A 222 9.05 1.25 29.68
CA ILE A 222 8.13 0.11 29.75
C ILE A 222 7.36 0.12 31.07
N CYS A 223 6.06 -0.20 31.04
CA CYS A 223 5.24 -0.26 32.25
C CYS A 223 5.70 -1.38 33.20
N ASP A 224 5.85 -1.03 34.48
CA ASP A 224 6.31 -1.91 35.56
C ASP A 224 5.24 -2.16 36.63
N ASP A 225 4.18 -1.34 36.69
CA ASP A 225 3.06 -1.51 37.61
C ASP A 225 1.83 -2.16 36.95
N PHE A 226 1.14 -3.03 37.69
CA PHE A 226 0.00 -3.78 37.17
C PHE A 226 -1.13 -2.89 36.58
N PRO A 227 -1.56 -1.77 37.22
CA PRO A 227 -2.57 -0.89 36.66
C PRO A 227 -2.22 -0.39 35.26
N ASN A 228 -1.00 0.10 35.06
CA ASN A 228 -0.55 0.62 33.76
C ASN A 228 -0.29 -0.50 32.74
N ILE A 229 0.24 -1.65 33.17
CA ILE A 229 0.38 -2.83 32.31
C ILE A 229 -0.99 -3.28 31.78
N ASN A 230 -2.00 -3.39 32.64
CA ASN A 230 -3.35 -3.76 32.23
C ASN A 230 -3.95 -2.70 31.29
N LYS A 231 -3.76 -1.41 31.59
CA LYS A 231 -4.25 -0.32 30.74
C LYS A 231 -3.65 -0.37 29.33
N THR A 232 -2.33 -0.45 29.23
CA THR A 232 -1.62 -0.54 27.94
C THR A 232 -1.94 -1.82 27.18
N PHE A 233 -2.14 -2.95 27.86
CA PHE A 233 -2.64 -4.18 27.23
C PHE A 233 -4.00 -3.95 26.53
N TRP A 234 -4.95 -3.32 27.21
CA TRP A 234 -6.28 -3.05 26.65
C TRP A 234 -6.27 -1.99 25.55
N ILE A 235 -5.42 -0.97 25.66
CA ILE A 235 -5.19 0.00 24.57
C ILE A 235 -4.74 -0.75 23.31
N ALA A 236 -3.70 -1.59 23.40
CA ALA A 236 -3.23 -2.36 22.25
C ALA A 236 -4.30 -3.33 21.73
N TRP A 237 -5.05 -3.99 22.62
CA TRP A 237 -6.13 -4.89 22.25
C TRP A 237 -7.19 -4.14 21.43
N ASN A 238 -7.73 -3.06 21.96
CA ASN A 238 -8.83 -2.32 21.35
C ASN A 238 -8.39 -1.67 20.04
N ARG A 239 -7.30 -0.90 20.07
CA ARG A 239 -6.85 -0.10 18.92
C ARG A 239 -6.39 -0.98 17.75
N ILE A 240 -5.55 -2.00 18.02
CA ILE A 240 -5.00 -2.87 16.96
C ILE A 240 -5.97 -4.00 16.57
N THR A 241 -6.58 -4.68 17.54
CA THR A 241 -7.40 -5.88 17.24
C THR A 241 -8.80 -5.48 16.77
N ASN A 242 -9.39 -4.43 17.35
CA ASN A 242 -10.71 -3.95 16.93
C ASN A 242 -10.64 -2.85 15.86
N GLN A 243 -9.42 -2.44 15.44
CA GLN A 243 -9.20 -1.43 14.41
C GLN A 243 -9.99 -0.16 14.68
N GLU A 244 -9.82 0.40 15.88
CA GLU A 244 -10.32 1.75 16.13
C GLU A 244 -9.70 2.67 15.07
N LYS A 245 -10.48 3.61 14.52
CA LYS A 245 -10.14 4.40 13.32
C LYS A 245 -9.09 5.47 13.62
N ASP A 246 -8.01 5.11 14.32
CA ASP A 246 -6.91 5.97 14.71
C ASP A 246 -6.08 6.42 13.50
N CYS A 247 -6.05 5.58 12.46
CA CYS A 247 -5.39 5.86 11.19
C CYS A 247 -6.39 5.76 10.03
N PRO A 248 -6.29 6.65 9.03
CA PRO A 248 -7.09 6.51 7.82
C PRO A 248 -6.70 5.23 7.08
N ASN A 249 -7.67 4.62 6.40
CA ASN A 249 -7.41 3.43 5.59
C ASN A 249 -6.38 3.75 4.50
N PRO A 250 -5.51 2.80 4.13
CA PRO A 250 -4.59 3.02 3.03
C PRO A 250 -5.34 3.06 1.69
N CYS A 251 -5.04 4.04 0.82
CA CYS A 251 -5.59 4.04 -0.56
C CYS A 251 -4.96 2.97 -1.45
N ASP A 252 -3.82 2.49 -1.03
CA ASP A 252 -2.92 1.62 -1.75
C ASP A 252 -2.95 0.28 -1.01
N PHE A 253 -3.59 -0.77 -1.52
CA PHE A 253 -3.73 -2.04 -0.81
C PHE A 253 -3.71 -3.24 -1.77
N PHE A 254 -3.70 -4.46 -1.24
CA PHE A 254 -3.78 -5.67 -2.05
C PHE A 254 -5.09 -6.43 -1.81
N LEU A 255 -5.68 -6.93 -2.90
CA LEU A 255 -6.67 -7.99 -2.84
C LEU A 255 -5.96 -9.30 -3.13
N ILE A 256 -5.72 -10.10 -2.10
CA ILE A 256 -4.94 -11.34 -2.19
C ILE A 256 -5.89 -12.52 -2.19
N ASN A 257 -5.77 -13.37 -3.21
CA ASN A 257 -6.43 -14.66 -3.30
C ASN A 257 -5.37 -15.76 -3.26
N ILE A 258 -5.46 -16.61 -2.24
CA ILE A 258 -4.58 -17.77 -2.06
C ILE A 258 -5.35 -18.97 -2.57
N GLY A 259 -4.77 -19.67 -3.56
CA GLY A 259 -5.35 -20.89 -4.12
C GLY A 259 -5.45 -22.02 -3.09
N ASP A 260 -5.99 -23.15 -3.54
CA ASP A 260 -6.05 -24.35 -2.72
C ASP A 260 -4.64 -24.84 -2.34
N LYS A 261 -4.58 -25.48 -1.18
CA LYS A 261 -3.33 -25.93 -0.56
C LYS A 261 -3.06 -27.35 -1.00
N ASN A 262 -1.91 -27.56 -1.64
CA ASN A 262 -1.35 -28.90 -1.72
C ASN A 262 -0.66 -29.19 -0.39
N PHE A 263 -1.33 -29.99 0.44
CA PHE A 263 -0.80 -30.44 1.72
C PHE A 263 0.18 -31.59 1.50
N LEU A 264 1.39 -31.43 2.00
CA LEU A 264 2.44 -32.43 1.99
C LEU A 264 2.80 -32.77 3.43
N ARG A 265 2.92 -34.05 3.74
CA ARG A 265 3.48 -34.48 5.02
C ARG A 265 4.97 -34.71 4.84
N LEU A 266 5.79 -34.04 5.64
CA LEU A 266 7.25 -34.16 5.55
C LEU A 266 7.74 -35.36 6.36
N GLU A 267 8.83 -35.97 5.90
CA GLU A 267 9.51 -37.04 6.64
C GLU A 267 10.16 -36.52 7.92
N ASN A 268 10.71 -35.30 7.89
CA ASN A 268 11.29 -34.65 9.05
C ASN A 268 10.21 -33.86 9.81
N PRO A 269 9.82 -34.29 11.03
CA PRO A 269 8.79 -33.61 11.81
C PRO A 269 9.26 -32.29 12.43
N ASN A 270 10.57 -31.98 12.39
CA ASN A 270 11.13 -30.77 13.02
C ASN A 270 11.26 -29.59 12.07
N ILE A 271 10.91 -29.78 10.79
CA ILE A 271 10.96 -28.74 9.77
C ILE A 271 9.56 -28.62 9.17
N SER A 272 9.18 -27.41 8.80
CA SER A 272 8.03 -27.19 7.92
C SER A 272 8.43 -26.40 6.69
N TYR A 273 7.64 -26.52 5.64
CA TYR A 273 7.91 -25.93 4.34
C TYR A 273 6.69 -25.18 3.82
N SER A 274 6.91 -24.02 3.20
CA SER A 274 5.86 -23.28 2.50
C SER A 274 6.40 -22.76 1.17
N SER A 275 5.75 -23.13 0.07
CA SER A 275 6.04 -22.65 -1.28
C SER A 275 4.91 -21.78 -1.79
N TYR A 276 5.27 -20.56 -2.18
CA TYR A 276 4.36 -19.58 -2.75
C TYR A 276 4.73 -19.33 -4.20
N TYR A 277 3.86 -19.74 -5.13
CA TYR A 277 4.02 -19.47 -6.56
C TYR A 277 3.22 -18.24 -6.94
N PHE A 278 3.87 -17.21 -7.46
CA PHE A 278 3.22 -15.97 -7.86
C PHE A 278 2.82 -16.04 -9.33
N ALA A 279 1.62 -15.56 -9.66
CA ALA A 279 1.23 -15.43 -11.06
C ALA A 279 2.16 -14.46 -11.79
N SER A 280 2.57 -14.83 -13.01
CA SER A 280 3.43 -14.01 -13.87
C SER A 280 2.76 -12.70 -14.32
N LYS A 281 1.45 -12.60 -14.17
CA LYS A 281 0.64 -11.41 -14.47
C LYS A 281 -0.14 -11.02 -13.23
N VAL A 282 -0.13 -9.71 -12.94
CA VAL A 282 -0.82 -9.11 -11.81
C VAL A 282 -1.77 -8.05 -12.34
N THR A 283 -2.99 -8.01 -11.81
CA THR A 283 -3.95 -6.94 -12.10
C THR A 283 -3.59 -5.70 -11.30
N LEU A 284 -3.40 -4.57 -11.98
CA LEU A 284 -3.29 -3.25 -11.37
C LEU A 284 -4.61 -2.50 -11.62
N ASN A 285 -5.31 -2.17 -10.55
CA ASN A 285 -6.51 -1.34 -10.59
C ASN A 285 -6.16 0.03 -10.00
N GLU A 286 -6.19 1.06 -10.84
CA GLU A 286 -5.86 2.42 -10.45
C GLU A 286 -7.04 3.35 -10.75
N GLU A 287 -7.44 4.12 -9.74
CA GLU A 287 -8.44 5.17 -9.90
C GLU A 287 -7.78 6.42 -10.50
N HIS A 288 -8.42 6.97 -11.53
CA HIS A 288 -8.01 8.21 -12.17
C HIS A 288 -9.17 9.21 -12.17
N TYR A 289 -8.85 10.50 -12.11
CA TYR A 289 -9.84 11.54 -12.32
C TYR A 289 -10.33 11.45 -13.77
N LEU A 290 -11.63 11.23 -13.95
CA LEU A 290 -12.27 11.17 -15.28
C LEU A 290 -12.04 12.46 -16.08
N TYR A 291 -12.00 13.59 -15.38
CA TYR A 291 -11.90 14.90 -15.97
C TYR A 291 -10.81 15.70 -15.27
N SER A 292 -9.71 15.95 -15.97
CA SER A 292 -8.66 16.81 -15.46
C SER A 292 -8.96 18.26 -15.83
N GLY A 293 -8.46 19.22 -15.03
CA GLY A 293 -8.59 20.65 -15.38
C GLY A 293 -8.02 20.98 -16.77
N LEU A 294 -7.04 20.22 -17.26
CA LEU A 294 -6.52 20.38 -18.62
C LEU A 294 -7.54 20.00 -19.69
N VAL A 295 -8.28 18.91 -19.48
CA VAL A 295 -9.38 18.53 -20.37
C VAL A 295 -10.48 19.59 -20.32
N LEU A 296 -10.78 20.15 -19.13
CA LEU A 296 -11.69 21.29 -18.99
C LEU A 296 -11.29 22.48 -19.86
N PHE A 297 -10.04 22.93 -19.73
CA PHE A 297 -9.55 24.08 -20.50
C PHE A 297 -9.48 23.79 -21.99
N ALA A 298 -9.13 22.55 -22.38
CA ALA A 298 -9.12 22.14 -23.78
C ALA A 298 -10.53 22.14 -24.38
N GLU A 299 -11.53 21.65 -23.65
CA GLU A 299 -12.93 21.65 -24.10
C GLU A 299 -13.49 23.07 -24.18
N ILE A 300 -13.31 23.90 -23.14
CA ILE A 300 -13.71 25.32 -23.17
C ILE A 300 -13.02 26.04 -24.32
N GLY A 301 -11.72 25.84 -24.50
CA GLY A 301 -10.95 26.44 -25.60
C GLY A 301 -11.44 25.97 -26.97
N GLY A 302 -11.78 24.69 -27.11
CA GLY A 302 -12.33 24.11 -28.33
C GLY A 302 -13.69 24.72 -28.69
N TYR A 303 -14.63 24.76 -27.74
CA TYR A 303 -15.94 25.38 -27.94
C TYR A 303 -15.83 26.88 -28.23
N THR A 304 -14.96 27.59 -27.50
CA THR A 304 -14.72 29.02 -27.72
C THR A 304 -14.13 29.28 -29.10
N GLY A 305 -13.15 28.49 -29.52
CA GLY A 305 -12.54 28.57 -30.85
C GLY A 305 -13.54 28.30 -31.98
N LEU A 306 -14.44 27.33 -31.81
CA LEU A 306 -15.49 27.03 -32.77
C LEU A 306 -16.50 28.18 -32.90
N LEU A 307 -16.97 28.73 -31.78
CA LEU A 307 -17.90 29.86 -31.79
C LEU A 307 -17.27 31.13 -32.38
N LEU A 308 -16.01 31.42 -32.04
CA LEU A 308 -15.25 32.52 -32.64
C LEU A 308 -15.03 32.30 -34.14
N GLY A 309 -14.75 31.07 -34.57
CA GLY A 309 -14.62 30.72 -35.99
C GLY A 309 -15.89 30.99 -36.80
N LEU A 310 -17.06 30.55 -36.30
CA LEU A 310 -18.36 30.84 -36.91
C LEU A 310 -18.64 32.35 -36.94
N SER A 311 -18.33 33.04 -35.85
CA SER A 311 -18.50 34.49 -35.76
C SER A 311 -17.61 35.22 -36.78
N PHE A 312 -16.38 34.75 -37.00
CA PHE A 312 -15.47 35.28 -37.99
C PHE A 312 -15.96 35.05 -39.43
N LEU A 313 -16.51 33.87 -39.74
CA LEU A 313 -17.13 33.60 -41.04
C LEU A 313 -18.30 34.55 -41.31
N ASN A 314 -19.22 34.71 -40.35
CA ASN A 314 -20.34 35.65 -40.48
C ASN A 314 -19.86 37.10 -40.66
N LEU A 315 -18.81 37.51 -39.93
CA LEU A 315 -18.22 38.83 -40.09
C LEU A 315 -17.64 39.03 -41.51
N SER A 316 -16.98 38.00 -42.06
CA SER A 316 -16.42 38.03 -43.41
C SER A 316 -17.50 38.19 -44.48
N GLU A 317 -18.66 37.53 -44.33
CA GLU A 317 -19.80 37.68 -45.23
C GLU A 317 -20.40 39.09 -45.18
N ILE A 318 -20.51 39.68 -43.99
CA ILE A 318 -21.00 41.05 -43.83
C ILE A 318 -20.06 42.03 -44.53
N ILE A 319 -18.75 41.88 -44.35
CA ILE A 319 -17.73 42.71 -45.01
C ILE A 319 -17.82 42.56 -46.54
N ALA A 320 -17.94 41.32 -47.05
CA ALA A 320 -18.10 41.07 -48.48
C ALA A 320 -19.35 41.75 -49.05
N LYS A 321 -20.49 41.67 -48.37
CA LYS A 321 -21.74 42.36 -48.76
C LYS A 321 -21.58 43.87 -48.79
N LEU A 322 -20.84 44.46 -47.85
CA LEU A 322 -20.55 45.90 -47.84
C LEU A 322 -19.67 46.32 -49.02
N PHE A 323 -18.62 45.55 -49.34
CA PHE A 323 -17.79 45.80 -50.52
C PHE A 323 -18.59 45.70 -51.81
N GLN A 324 -19.42 44.66 -51.95
CA GLN A 324 -20.26 44.49 -53.14
C GLN A 324 -21.21 45.66 -53.33
N ARG A 325 -21.90 46.12 -52.27
CA ARG A 325 -22.78 47.31 -52.34
C ARG A 325 -22.05 48.56 -52.81
N LYS A 326 -20.81 48.76 -52.35
CA LYS A 326 -20.00 49.91 -52.73
C LYS A 326 -19.54 49.83 -54.19
N ILE A 327 -19.17 48.64 -54.66
CA ILE A 327 -18.85 48.37 -56.07
C ILE A 327 -20.08 48.62 -56.96
N ASP A 328 -21.25 48.10 -56.57
CA ASP A 328 -22.50 48.29 -57.31
C ASP A 328 -22.94 49.76 -57.35
N GLN A 329 -22.69 50.52 -56.28
CA GLN A 329 -22.90 51.97 -56.27
C GLN A 329 -21.96 52.68 -57.25
N TYR A 330 -20.65 52.37 -57.19
CA TYR A 330 -19.66 52.96 -58.09
C TYR A 330 -19.96 52.63 -59.57
N ASN A 331 -20.35 51.40 -59.86
CA ASN A 331 -20.75 50.98 -61.21
C ASN A 331 -22.00 51.71 -61.70
N ARG A 332 -22.98 51.99 -60.82
CA ARG A 332 -24.16 52.80 -61.17
C ARG A 332 -23.79 54.24 -61.48
N GLU A 333 -22.99 54.87 -60.63
CA GLU A 333 -22.47 56.24 -60.86
C GLU A 333 -21.69 56.31 -62.17
N TYR A 334 -20.87 55.28 -62.48
CA TYR A 334 -20.14 55.18 -63.74
C TYR A 334 -21.07 55.03 -64.96
N GLN A 335 -22.11 54.17 -64.88
CA GLN A 335 -23.08 53.98 -65.96
C GLN A 335 -23.90 55.25 -66.22
N GLU A 336 -24.32 55.97 -65.17
CA GLU A 336 -24.96 57.27 -65.31
C GLU A 336 -24.05 58.27 -66.03
N PHE A 337 -22.76 58.30 -65.69
CA PHE A 337 -21.79 59.17 -66.35
C PHE A 337 -21.61 58.84 -67.84
N VAL A 338 -21.51 57.55 -68.19
CA VAL A 338 -21.43 57.08 -69.59
C VAL A 338 -22.70 57.46 -70.36
N PHE A 339 -23.88 57.24 -69.78
CA PHE A 339 -25.15 57.60 -70.40
C PHE A 339 -25.27 59.11 -70.65
N ILE A 340 -24.83 59.95 -69.70
CA ILE A 340 -24.77 61.40 -69.87
C ILE A 340 -23.85 61.77 -71.05
N GLN A 341 -22.67 61.16 -71.17
CA GLN A 341 -21.77 61.43 -72.31
C GLN A 341 -22.38 61.02 -73.66
N GLU A 342 -23.02 59.85 -73.75
CA GLU A 342 -23.69 59.41 -74.98
C GLU A 342 -24.85 60.34 -75.38
N SER A 343 -25.62 60.83 -74.40
CA SER A 343 -26.72 61.78 -74.66
C SER A 343 -26.22 63.11 -75.20
N GLN A 344 -25.11 63.64 -74.65
CA GLN A 344 -24.46 64.87 -75.14
C GLN A 344 -23.85 64.69 -76.54
N GLN A 345 -23.37 63.49 -76.87
CA GLN A 345 -22.83 63.21 -78.20
C GLN A 345 -23.94 63.09 -79.25
N LYS A 346 -25.08 62.47 -78.92
CA LYS A 346 -26.25 62.43 -79.81
C LYS A 346 -26.86 63.81 -80.06
N SER A 347 -26.92 64.69 -79.05
CA SER A 347 -27.40 66.08 -79.23
C SER A 347 -26.46 66.98 -80.03
N ARG A 348 -25.21 66.55 -80.31
CA ARG A 348 -24.28 67.25 -81.20
C ARG A 348 -24.38 66.80 -82.67
N ILE A 349 -25.06 65.68 -82.93
CA ILE A 349 -25.16 65.06 -84.26
C ILE A 349 -26.55 65.30 -84.89
N ALA A 350 -27.59 65.50 -84.08
CA ALA A 350 -28.88 66.04 -84.50
C ALA A 350 -28.85 67.57 -84.50
#